data_AF-A0A3D1B3L4-F1
#
_entry.id   AF-A0A3D1B3L4-F1
#
_cell.length_a   1.000
_cell.length_b   1.000
_cell.length_c   1.000
_cell.angle_alpha   90.00
_cell.angle_beta   90.00
_cell.angle_gamma   90.00
#
_symmetry.space_group_name_H-M   'P 1'
#
loop_
_entity.id
_entity.type
_entity.pdbx_description
1 polymer ?
#
loop_
_entity_poly.entity_id
_entity_poly.type
_entity_poly.pdbx_seq_one_letter_code
_entity_poly.pdbx_strand_id
1 'polypeptide(L)' 'MSKTLNISPENQRREEKPAELCCCTFCGGISMHIIVTRQGKRMACCFECVSNKMAEWPPYVLKTEPLPYEVRRLQRQ' A
#
# COMPACT_ATOMS: atom_id res chain seq x y z
N MET A 1 42.27 11.87 7.64
CA MET A 1 41.31 12.88 7.14
C MET A 1 40.01 12.17 6.82
N SER A 2 39.03 12.29 7.72
CA SER A 2 37.73 11.63 7.66
C SER A 2 36.86 12.22 6.55
N LYS A 3 36.45 11.41 5.58
CA LYS A 3 35.38 11.78 4.63
C LYS A 3 34.06 11.30 5.21
N THR A 4 33.39 12.19 5.94
CA THR A 4 31.99 12.00 6.35
C THR A 4 31.13 12.13 5.09
N LEU A 5 30.65 11.00 4.57
CA LEU A 5 29.64 10.98 3.52
C LEU A 5 28.33 11.49 4.13
N ASN A 6 27.91 12.67 3.65
CA ASN A 6 26.60 13.24 3.89
C ASN A 6 25.53 12.21 3.53
N ILE A 7 24.85 11.68 4.55
CA ILE A 7 23.61 10.93 4.37
C ILE A 7 22.57 11.98 3.98
N SER A 8 22.37 12.17 2.68
CA SER A 8 21.25 12.95 2.18
C SER A 8 19.97 12.38 2.79
N PRO A 9 19.06 13.23 3.31
CA PRO A 9 17.76 12.79 3.76
C PRO A 9 16.98 12.43 2.50
N GLU A 10 17.15 11.19 2.05
CA GLU A 10 16.18 10.49 1.25
C GLU A 10 14.86 10.54 2.02
N ASN A 11 14.13 11.64 1.80
CA ASN A 11 12.68 11.68 1.85
C ASN A 11 12.19 10.65 0.83
N GLN A 12 12.37 9.38 1.17
CA GLN A 12 11.76 8.21 0.57
C GLN A 12 10.27 8.30 0.87
N ARG A 13 9.60 9.28 0.26
CA ARG A 13 8.31 8.98 -0.38
C ARG A 13 8.67 7.99 -1.49
N ARG A 14 8.86 6.71 -1.12
CA ARG A 14 8.87 5.65 -2.12
C ARG A 14 7.52 5.78 -2.80
N GLU A 15 7.52 6.33 -4.01
CA GLU A 15 6.37 6.24 -4.90
C GLU A 15 6.06 4.75 -5.00
N GLU A 16 4.96 4.34 -4.38
CA GLU A 16 4.50 2.95 -4.43
C GLU A 16 4.35 2.60 -5.90
N LYS A 17 5.14 1.64 -6.38
CA LYS A 17 5.12 1.28 -7.80
C LYS A 17 3.72 0.76 -8.12
N PRO A 18 3.05 1.27 -9.17
CA PRO A 18 1.71 0.83 -9.53
C PRO A 18 1.56 -0.69 -9.65
N ALA A 19 2.61 -1.37 -10.12
CA ALA A 19 2.66 -2.82 -10.23
C ALA A 19 2.59 -3.57 -8.87
N GLU A 20 3.17 -3.01 -7.80
CA GLU A 20 3.13 -3.58 -6.45
C GLU A 20 1.73 -3.46 -5.82
N LEU A 21 0.92 -2.56 -6.35
CA LEU A 21 -0.45 -2.33 -5.92
C LEU A 21 -1.49 -3.14 -6.70
N CYS A 22 -1.11 -3.92 -7.72
CA CYS A 22 -2.05 -4.69 -8.54
C CYS A 22 -2.65 -5.91 -7.82
N CYS A 23 -1.96 -6.46 -6.84
CA CYS A 23 -2.37 -7.69 -6.14
C CYS A 23 -2.61 -7.42 -4.66
N CYS A 24 -3.61 -8.10 -4.10
CA CYS A 24 -3.93 -8.09 -2.68
C CYS A 24 -2.75 -8.65 -1.89
N THR A 25 -2.28 -7.91 -0.88
CA THR A 25 -1.18 -8.32 -0.01
C THR A 25 -1.49 -9.59 0.79
N PHE A 26 -2.77 -9.90 1.03
CA PHE A 26 -3.17 -11.03 1.87
C PHE A 26 -3.45 -12.31 1.09
N CYS A 27 -4.14 -12.22 -0.05
CA CYS A 27 -4.58 -13.39 -0.80
C CYS A 27 -4.01 -13.47 -2.23
N GLY A 28 -3.26 -12.46 -2.68
CA GLY A 28 -2.74 -12.39 -4.05
C GLY A 28 -3.78 -12.08 -5.13
N GLY A 29 -5.08 -12.03 -4.79
CA GLY A 29 -6.15 -11.69 -5.73
C GLY A 29 -6.10 -10.24 -6.20
N ILE A 30 -7.02 -9.84 -7.07
CA ILE A 30 -7.06 -8.48 -7.63
C ILE A 30 -7.35 -7.47 -6.50
N SER A 31 -6.45 -6.52 -6.31
CA SER A 31 -6.64 -5.45 -5.32
C SER A 31 -7.64 -4.40 -5.82
N MET A 32 -8.42 -3.86 -4.88
CA MET A 32 -9.42 -2.83 -5.15
C MET A 32 -9.29 -1.63 -4.21
N HIS A 33 -8.60 -1.81 -3.08
CA HIS A 33 -8.44 -0.82 -2.03
C HIS A 33 -6.97 -0.74 -1.59
N ILE A 34 -6.58 0.41 -1.05
CA ILE A 34 -5.36 0.58 -0.28
C ILE A 34 -5.76 0.71 1.20
N ILE A 35 -5.19 -0.15 2.02
CA ILE A 35 -5.27 -0.06 3.48
C ILE A 35 -4.14 0.84 3.95
N VAL A 36 -4.47 1.90 4.69
CA VAL A 36 -3.51 2.78 5.34
C VAL A 36 -3.46 2.45 6.82
N THR A 37 -2.31 1.99 7.29
CA THR A 37 -2.07 1.70 8.70
C THR A 37 -1.73 2.96 9.50
N ARG A 38 -1.86 2.90 10.84
CA ARG A 38 -1.43 4.00 11.73
C ARG A 38 0.05 4.36 11.64
N GLN A 39 0.89 3.40 11.22
CA GLN A 39 2.32 3.63 10.97
C GLN A 39 2.60 4.32 9.62
N GLY A 40 1.55 4.62 8.84
CA GLY A 40 1.69 5.19 7.49
C GLY A 40 2.00 4.16 6.41
N LYS A 41 2.11 2.88 6.74
CA LYS A 41 2.25 1.81 5.73
C LYS A 41 0.96 1.69 4.93
N ARG A 42 1.10 1.62 3.61
CA ARG A 42 0.05 1.46 2.62
C ARG A 42 0.15 0.04 2.03
N MET A 43 -0.98 -0.65 1.89
CA MET A 43 -1.05 -2.05 1.42
C MET A 43 -2.24 -2.24 0.50
N ALA A 44 -2.05 -2.90 -0.64
CA ALA A 44 -3.13 -3.20 -1.57
C ALA A 44 -3.97 -4.38 -1.06
N CYS A 45 -5.30 -4.29 -1.17
CA CYS A 45 -6.22 -5.30 -0.66
C CYS A 45 -7.43 -5.48 -1.58
N CYS A 46 -7.90 -6.71 -1.73
CA CYS A 46 -9.13 -7.01 -2.46
C CYS A 46 -10.38 -6.70 -1.61
N PHE A 47 -11.55 -6.67 -2.25
CA PHE A 47 -12.81 -6.42 -1.56
C PHE A 47 -13.09 -7.48 -0.47
N GLU A 48 -12.91 -8.77 -0.78
CA GLU A 48 -13.18 -9.86 0.16
C GLU A 48 -12.31 -9.79 1.42
N CYS A 49 -11.00 -9.57 1.27
CA CYS A 49 -10.09 -9.45 2.40
C CYS A 49 -10.40 -8.20 3.24
N VAL A 50 -10.82 -7.09 2.60
CA VAL A 50 -11.28 -5.91 3.35
C VAL A 50 -12.48 -6.28 4.21
N SER A 51 -13.53 -6.85 3.63
CA SER A 51 -14.76 -7.20 4.35
C SER A 51 -14.53 -8.21 5.46
N ASN A 52 -13.73 -9.25 5.21
CA ASN A 52 -13.50 -10.33 6.17
C ASN A 52 -12.59 -9.91 7.33
N LYS A 53 -11.62 -9.02 7.08
CA LYS A 53 -10.61 -8.65 8.07
C LYS A 53 -10.89 -7.33 8.78
N MET A 54 -11.88 -6.55 8.34
CA MET A 54 -12.19 -5.23 8.92
C MET A 54 -12.42 -5.26 10.43
N ALA A 55 -13.00 -6.33 10.97
CA ALA A 55 -13.21 -6.48 12.42
C ALA A 55 -11.91 -6.71 13.20
N GLU A 56 -10.90 -7.32 12.57
CA GLU A 56 -9.58 -7.60 13.16
C GLU A 56 -8.63 -6.40 13.05
N TRP A 57 -9.00 -5.36 12.31
CA TRP A 57 -8.12 -4.26 11.90
C TRP A 57 -7.86 -3.15 12.92
N PRO A 58 -8.82 -2.76 13.77
CA PRO A 58 -8.52 -1.86 14.88
C PRO A 58 -7.57 -2.53 15.88
N PRO A 59 -6.52 -1.84 16.37
CA PRO A 59 -6.25 -0.42 16.22
C PRO A 59 -5.25 -0.06 15.10
N TYR A 60 -4.78 -1.01 14.29
CA TYR A 60 -3.64 -0.79 13.39
C TYR A 60 -4.00 -0.17 12.03
N VAL A 61 -5.24 -0.31 11.54
CA VAL A 61 -5.71 0.37 10.32
C VAL A 61 -6.33 1.72 10.67
N LEU A 62 -5.91 2.75 9.94
CA LEU A 62 -6.43 4.11 10.04
C LEU A 62 -7.62 4.33 9.10
N LYS A 63 -7.46 3.92 7.83
CA LYS A 63 -8.49 4.07 6.79
C LYS A 63 -8.25 3.13 5.62
N THR A 64 -9.29 2.96 4.81
CA THR A 64 -9.22 2.37 3.48
C THR A 64 -9.44 3.46 2.42
N GLU A 65 -8.68 3.38 1.34
CA GLU A 65 -8.78 4.26 0.18
C GLU A 65 -9.06 3.41 -1.07
N PRO A 66 -9.74 3.93 -2.10
CA PRO A 66 -9.83 3.25 -3.37
C PRO A 66 -8.45 3.12 -4.03
N LEU A 67 -8.24 2.04 -4.80
CA LEU A 67 -7.02 1.91 -5.61
C LEU A 67 -6.89 3.09 -6.60
N PRO A 68 -5.68 3.64 -6.81
CA PRO A 68 -5.45 4.70 -7.78
C PRO A 68 -5.91 4.29 -9.19
N TYR A 69 -6.43 5.25 -9.95
CA TYR A 69 -6.98 5.00 -11.28
C TYR A 69 -5.98 4.34 -12.23
N GLU A 70 -4.72 4.76 -12.19
CA GLU A 70 -3.64 4.20 -13.02
C GLU A 70 -3.42 2.70 -12.77
N VAL A 71 -3.45 2.27 -11.50
CA VAL A 71 -3.32 0.86 -11.12
C VAL A 71 -4.53 0.05 -11.60
N ARG A 72 -5.75 0.60 -11.42
CA ARG A 72 -6.98 -0.07 -11.91
C ARG A 72 -6.99 -0.24 -13.42
N ARG A 73 -6.34 0.66 -14.17
CA ARG A 73 -6.20 0.56 -15.63
C ARG A 73 -5.24 -0.57 -16.03
N LEU A 74 -4.17 -0.80 -15.27
CA LEU A 74 -3.22 -1.88 -15.52
C LEU A 74 -3.85 -3.27 -15.30
N GLN A 75 -4.79 -3.40 -14.36
CA GLN A 75 -5.50 -4.66 -14.08
C GLN A 75 -6.51 -5.10 -15.16
N ARG A 76 -6.82 -4.24 -16.14
CA ARG A 76 -7.82 -4.52 -17.21
C ARG A 76 -7.20 -4.88 -18.57
N GLN A 77 -5.88 -5.03 -18.63
CA GLN A 77 -5.16 -5.50 -19.82
C GLN A 77 -5.02 -7.02 -19.78
#